data_AF-A0A7M4A065-F1
#
_entry.id   AF-A0A7M4A065-F1
#
_cell.length_a   1.000
_cell.length_b   1.000
_cell.length_c   1.000
_cell.angle_alpha   90.00
_cell.angle_beta   90.00
_cell.angle_gamma   90.00
#
_symmetry.space_group_name_H-M   'P 1'
#
loop_
_entity.id
_entity.type
_entity.pdbx_description
1 polymer ?
#
loop_
_entity_poly.entity_id
_entity_poly.type
_entity_poly.pdbx_seq_one_letter_code
_entity_poly.pdbx_strand_id
1 'polypeptide(L)' 'PPAVVITAGFDLMRDEGEAYAERLAEAGVKTLYKEFSTEGHGFMAADATKSVRAANAEIAAMFKTLI' A
#
# COMPACT_ATOMS: atom_id res chain seq x y z
N PRO A 1 -9.67 10.61 7.83
CA PRO A 1 -10.13 10.49 6.43
C PRO A 1 -9.95 9.03 5.98
N PRO A 2 -10.66 8.54 4.94
CA PRO A 2 -10.37 7.24 4.35
C PRO A 2 -8.89 7.12 3.95
N ALA A 3 -8.31 5.92 4.08
CA ALA A 3 -6.88 5.69 3.87
C ALA A 3 -6.62 4.50 2.95
N VAL A 4 -5.61 4.63 2.09
CA VAL A 4 -4.92 3.51 1.44
C VAL A 4 -3.56 3.38 2.11
N VAL A 5 -3.29 2.23 2.72
CA VAL A 5 -1.98 1.88 3.27
C VAL A 5 -1.41 0.76 2.42
N ILE A 6 -0.15 0.90 2.02
CA ILE A 6 0.56 -0.13 1.27
C ILE A 6 1.91 -0.41 1.91
N THR A 7 2.38 -1.63 1.76
CA THR A 7 3.70 -2.06 2.20
C THR A 7 4.41 -2.78 1.05
N ALA A 8 5.73 -2.75 1.08
CA ALA A 8 6.58 -3.52 0.18
C ALA A 8 7.11 -4.74 0.95
N GLY A 9 7.18 -5.91 0.29
CA GLY A 9 7.57 -7.16 0.96
C GLY A 9 9.03 -7.15 1.43
N PHE A 10 9.92 -6.50 0.67
CA PHE A 10 11.33 -6.34 1.03
C PHE A 10 11.61 -4.97 1.67
N ASP A 11 10.81 -4.61 2.68
CA ASP A 11 10.91 -3.35 3.42
C ASP A 11 10.97 -3.60 4.93
N LEU A 12 11.92 -2.94 5.61
CA LEU A 12 12.05 -3.00 7.06
C LEU A 12 10.83 -2.42 7.78
N MET A 13 10.11 -1.49 7.15
CA MET A 13 8.91 -0.86 7.70
C MET A 13 7.62 -1.64 7.44
N ARG A 14 7.69 -2.81 6.78
CA ARG A 14 6.52 -3.59 6.38
C ARG A 14 5.56 -3.84 7.55
N ASP A 15 6.09 -4.40 8.64
CA ASP A 15 5.27 -4.81 9.79
C ASP A 15 4.68 -3.59 10.53
N GLU A 16 5.41 -2.46 10.58
CA GLU A 16 4.89 -1.21 11.14
C GLU A 16 3.76 -0.62 10.28
N GLY A 17 3.88 -0.71 8.96
CA GLY A 17 2.84 -0.27 8.01
C GLY A 17 1.56 -1.08 8.12
N GLU A 18 1.68 -2.40 8.22
CA GLU A 18 0.55 -3.31 8.48
C GLU A 18 -0.15 -2.96 9.80
N ALA A 19 0.63 -2.90 10.89
CA ALA A 19 0.09 -2.61 12.21
C ALA A 19 -0.53 -1.20 12.31
N TYR A 20 -0.13 -0.25 11.47
CA TYR A 20 -0.79 1.06 11.36
C TYR A 20 -2.12 0.96 10.60
N ALA A 21 -2.17 0.19 9.52
CA ALA A 21 -3.40 -0.04 8.77
C ALA A 21 -4.49 -0.72 9.63
N GLU A 22 -4.09 -1.72 10.43
CA GLU A 22 -4.97 -2.38 11.39
C GLU A 22 -5.52 -1.39 12.41
N ARG A 23 -4.67 -0.59 13.06
CA ARG A 23 -5.10 0.41 14.04
C ARG A 23 -6.04 1.46 13.46
N LEU A 24 -5.84 1.87 12.20
CA LEU A 24 -6.77 2.76 11.52
C LEU A 24 -8.15 2.11 11.34
N ALA A 25 -8.18 0.85 10.90
CA ALA A 25 -9.43 0.10 10.72
C ALA A 25 -10.15 -0.10 12.07
N GLU A 26 -9.43 -0.46 13.13
CA GLU A 26 -9.97 -0.57 14.50
C GLU A 26 -10.56 0.75 15.01
N ALA A 27 -9.95 1.88 14.66
CA ALA A 27 -10.46 3.21 14.98
C ALA A 27 -11.68 3.64 14.12
N GLY A 28 -12.20 2.76 13.27
CA GLY A 28 -13.36 3.02 12.41
C GLY A 28 -13.06 3.83 11.15
N VAL A 29 -11.78 3.99 10.78
CA VAL A 29 -11.40 4.63 9.53
C VAL A 29 -11.60 3.65 8.37
N LYS A 30 -12.25 4.09 7.28
CA LYS A 30 -12.32 3.32 6.03
C LYS A 30 -10.91 3.16 5.46
N THR A 31 -10.29 2.02 5.74
CA THR A 31 -8.90 1.72 5.38
C THR A 31 -8.83 0.57 4.40
N LEU A 32 -8.06 0.72 3.34
CA LEU A 32 -7.63 -0.36 2.46
C LEU A 32 -6.16 -0.63 2.70
N TYR A 33 -5.81 -1.89 2.88
CA TYR A 33 -4.43 -2.34 3.06
C TYR A 33 -4.03 -3.33 1.96
N LYS A 34 -2.80 -3.21 1.46
CA LYS A 34 -2.20 -4.22 0.58
C LYS A 34 -0.68 -4.28 0.72
N GLU A 35 -0.16 -5.49 0.89
CA GLU A 35 1.27 -5.77 0.70
C GLU A 35 1.59 -6.08 -0.77
N PHE A 36 2.63 -5.45 -1.31
CA PHE A 36 3.27 -5.80 -2.58
C PHE A 36 4.53 -6.61 -2.28
N SER A 37 4.37 -7.93 -2.10
CA SER A 37 5.37 -8.84 -1.52
C SER A 37 6.68 -8.96 -2.30
N THR A 38 6.69 -8.61 -3.58
CA THR A 38 7.88 -8.68 -4.43
C THR A 38 8.63 -7.36 -4.57
N GLU A 39 8.05 -6.27 -4.06
CA GLU A 39 8.61 -4.93 -4.21
C GLU A 39 9.54 -4.56 -3.05
N GLY A 40 10.45 -3.62 -3.31
CA GLY A 40 11.32 -3.03 -2.30
C GLY A 40 10.83 -1.66 -1.83
N HIS A 41 11.44 -1.14 -0.76
CA HIS A 41 11.12 0.20 -0.26
C HIS A 41 11.21 1.27 -1.35
N GLY A 42 10.20 2.14 -1.40
CA GLY A 42 10.16 3.26 -2.35
C GLY A 42 9.81 2.90 -3.79
N PHE A 43 9.36 1.68 -4.09
CA PHE A 43 9.09 1.21 -5.46
C PHE A 43 8.15 2.14 -6.25
N MET A 44 7.20 2.82 -5.60
CA MET A 44 6.26 3.74 -6.27
C MET A 44 6.95 4.89 -7.00
N ALA A 45 8.11 5.33 -6.53
CA ALA A 45 8.87 6.42 -7.16
C ALA A 45 9.63 5.97 -8.41
N ALA A 46 9.70 4.66 -8.67
CA ALA A 46 10.33 4.10 -9.84
C ALA A 46 9.30 3.85 -10.96
N ASP A 47 9.74 3.94 -12.21
CA ASP A 47 9.05 3.35 -13.38
C ASP A 47 9.99 2.36 -14.09
N ALA A 48 10.68 1.54 -13.29
CA ALA A 48 11.77 0.72 -13.76
C ALA A 48 11.31 -0.64 -14.33
N THR A 49 10.21 -1.20 -13.82
CA THR A 49 9.80 -2.58 -14.14
C THR A 49 8.31 -2.68 -14.45
N LYS A 50 7.91 -3.76 -15.14
CA LYS A 50 6.49 -4.08 -15.37
C LYS A 50 5.73 -4.31 -14.07
N SER A 51 6.40 -4.88 -13.06
CA SER A 51 5.84 -5.15 -11.74
C SER A 51 5.48 -3.84 -11.04
N VAL A 52 6.42 -2.89 -10.99
CA VAL A 52 6.21 -1.57 -10.40
C VAL A 52 5.07 -0.81 -11.08
N ARG A 53 5.00 -0.84 -12.42
CA ARG A 53 3.88 -0.23 -13.14
C ARG A 53 2.54 -0.85 -12.80
N ALA A 54 2.48 -2.17 -12.69
CA ALA A 54 1.26 -2.88 -12.32
C ALA A 54 0.84 -2.52 -10.88
N ALA A 55 1.80 -2.47 -9.95
CA ALA A 55 1.56 -2.05 -8.58
C ALA A 55 1.03 -0.61 -8.50
N ASN A 56 1.65 0.33 -9.21
CA ASN A 56 1.19 1.73 -9.27
C ASN A 56 -0.22 1.86 -9.86
N ALA A 57 -0.53 1.10 -10.92
CA ALA A 57 -1.87 1.08 -11.51
C ALA A 57 -2.93 0.52 -10.53
N GLU A 58 -2.57 -0.51 -9.77
CA GLU A 58 -3.45 -1.09 -8.76
C GLU A 58 -3.67 -0.13 -7.59
N ILE A 59 -2.63 0.52 -7.09
CA ILE A 59 -2.72 1.55 -6.03
C ILE A 59 -3.68 2.66 -6.47
N ALA A 60 -3.55 3.15 -7.70
CA ALA A 60 -4.47 4.14 -8.26
C ALA A 60 -5.92 3.63 -8.32
N ALA A 61 -6.13 2.34 -8.61
CA ALA A 61 -7.45 1.73 -8.60
C ALA A 61 -8.03 1.60 -7.18
N MET A 62 -7.20 1.31 -6.16
CA MET A 62 -7.64 1.25 -4.76
C MET A 62 -8.24 2.58 -4.32
N PHE A 63 -7.62 3.72 -4.65
CA PHE A 63 -8.17 5.04 -4.34
C PHE A 63 -9.57 5.26 -4.93
N LYS A 64 -9.85 4.75 -6.14
CA LYS A 64 -11.19 4.86 -6.77
C LYS A 64 -12.29 4.14 -6.00
N THR A 65 -11.96 3.19 -5.13
CA THR A 65 -12.94 2.49 -4.30
C THR A 65 -13.24 3.22 -2.98
N LEU A 66 -12.43 4.24 -2.65
CA LEU A 66 -12.60 5.05 -1.44
C LEU A 66 -13.53 6.24 -1.65
N ILE A 67 -13.52 6.82 -2.86
CA ILE A 67 -14.44 7.86 -3.37
C ILE A 67 -15.73 7.23 -3.93
#